data_AF-A0A929ZTJ6-F1
#
_entry.id   AF-A0A929ZTJ6-F1
#
_cell.length_a   1.000
_cell.length_b   1.000
_cell.length_c   1.000
_cell.angle_alpha   90.00
_cell.angle_beta   90.00
_cell.angle_gamma   90.00
#
_symmetry.space_group_name_H-M   'P 1'
#
loop_
_entity.id
_entity.type
_entity.pdbx_description
1 polymer ?
#
loop_
_entity_poly.entity_id
_entity_poly.type
_entity_poly.pdbx_seq_one_letter_code
_entity_poly.pdbx_strand_id
1 'polypeptide(L)' 'MKFQMNKYKKNIVAVFSVAIFFVLHSCEEDLTEVNRDKNKNFPSRVIYNSNILQKDSGFVKIRFKAPILEEYEFIDTPY' A
#
# COMPACT_ATOMS: atom_id res chain seq x y z
N MET A 1 0.48 51.85 17.16
CA MET A 1 1.22 50.57 17.24
C MET A 1 0.37 49.34 17.64
N LYS A 2 -0.97 49.43 17.80
CA LYS A 2 -1.83 48.26 18.10
C LYS A 2 -2.28 47.46 16.86
N PHE A 3 -2.38 48.12 15.70
CA PHE A 3 -2.87 47.51 14.46
C PHE A 3 -1.91 46.45 13.87
N GLN A 4 -0.60 46.71 13.95
CA GLN A 4 0.43 45.78 13.46
C GLN A 4 0.49 44.50 14.31
N MET A 5 0.31 44.62 15.63
CA MET A 5 0.39 43.49 16.57
C MET A 5 -0.72 42.44 16.36
N ASN A 6 -1.92 42.86 15.94
CA ASN A 6 -3.00 41.94 15.58
C ASN A 6 -2.73 41.19 14.27
N LYS A 7 -2.03 41.81 13.31
CA LYS A 7 -1.64 41.18 12.05
C LYS A 7 -0.61 40.06 12.29
N TYR A 8 0.36 40.30 13.18
CA TYR A 8 1.33 39.27 13.59
C TYR A 8 0.67 38.12 14.38
N LYS A 9 -0.24 38.40 15.32
CA LYS A 9 -0.98 37.35 16.03
C LYS A 9 -1.85 36.50 15.09
N LYS A 10 -2.48 37.12 14.07
CA LYS A 10 -3.27 36.41 13.05
C LYS A 10 -2.42 35.46 12.19
N ASN A 11 -1.18 35.83 11.89
CA ASN A 11 -0.23 34.98 11.15
C ASN A 11 0.33 33.83 11.98
N ILE A 12 0.53 34.03 13.30
CA ILE A 12 1.03 32.99 14.20
C ILE A 12 0.07 31.79 14.25
N VAL A 13 -1.24 32.02 14.32
CA VAL A 13 -2.23 30.93 14.33
C VAL A 13 -2.16 30.10 13.04
N ALA A 14 -1.98 30.77 11.88
CA ALA A 14 -1.86 30.09 10.59
C ALA A 14 -0.58 29.25 10.49
N VAL A 15 0.55 29.74 11.01
CA VAL A 15 1.81 28.98 11.03
C VAL A 15 1.70 27.78 11.98
N PHE A 16 1.08 27.95 13.16
CA PHE A 16 0.88 26.85 14.10
C PHE A 16 -0.08 25.78 13.57
N SER A 17 -1.17 26.15 12.89
CA SER A 17 -2.09 25.16 12.32
C SER A 17 -1.43 24.32 11.22
N VAL A 18 -0.59 24.95 10.39
CA VAL A 18 0.17 24.26 9.33
C VAL A 18 1.24 23.35 9.94
N ALA A 19 1.97 23.81 10.95
CA ALA A 19 2.97 23.01 11.64
C ALA A 19 2.35 21.77 12.33
N ILE A 20 1.20 21.92 12.97
CA ILE A 20 0.47 20.81 13.61
C ILE A 20 -0.01 19.80 12.55
N PHE A 21 -0.51 20.27 11.40
CA PHE A 21 -0.91 19.38 10.30
C PHE A 21 0.27 18.56 9.78
N PHE A 22 1.43 19.18 9.57
CA PHE A 22 2.64 18.46 9.18
C PHE A 22 3.09 17.47 10.25
N VAL A 23 3.11 17.82 11.53
CA VAL A 23 3.52 16.89 12.59
C VAL A 23 2.55 15.70 12.73
N LEU A 24 1.25 15.91 12.56
CA LEU A 24 0.24 14.86 12.66
C LEU A 24 0.14 13.97 11.41
N HIS A 25 0.48 14.50 10.22
CA HIS A 25 0.42 13.74 8.96
C HIS A 25 1.77 13.19 8.48
N SER A 26 2.92 13.67 9.00
CA SER A 26 4.25 13.26 8.51
C SER A 26 4.73 11.90 9.01
N CYS A 27 3.83 11.03 9.48
CA CYS A 27 4.17 9.65 9.88
C CYS A 27 3.97 8.62 8.75
N GLU A 28 3.67 9.05 7.52
CA GLU A 28 3.80 8.19 6.35
C GLU A 28 5.18 8.40 5.72
N GLU A 29 6.22 8.19 6.53
CA GLU A 29 7.51 7.80 5.97
C GLU A 29 7.31 6.40 5.39
N ASP A 30 7.37 6.33 4.06
CA ASP A 30 7.21 5.11 3.29
C ASP A 30 8.28 4.10 3.73
N LEU A 31 7.97 3.26 4.72
CA LEU A 31 8.85 2.18 5.20
C LEU A 31 9.20 1.18 4.08
N THR A 32 8.50 1.24 2.95
CA THR A 32 8.84 0.47 1.75
C THR A 32 10.10 1.01 1.06
N GLU A 33 10.48 2.29 1.28
CA GLU A 33 11.67 2.94 0.72
C GLU A 33 12.98 2.35 1.29
N VAL A 34 12.99 1.99 2.57
CA VAL A 34 14.16 1.44 3.28
C VAL A 34 14.50 0.00 2.84
N ASN A 35 13.56 -0.73 2.25
CA ASN A 35 13.74 -2.13 1.83
C ASN A 35 13.60 -2.35 0.31
N ARG A 36 13.64 -1.31 -0.53
CA ARG A 36 13.46 -1.43 -1.99
C ARG A 36 14.40 -2.40 -2.68
N ASP A 37 15.59 -2.64 -2.10
CA ASP A 37 16.62 -3.50 -2.68
C ASP A 37 16.46 -5.00 -2.31
N LYS A 38 15.52 -5.34 -1.42
CA LYS A 38 15.23 -6.73 -1.06
C LYS A 38 14.01 -7.22 -1.83
N ASN A 39 14.26 -7.94 -2.94
CA ASN A 39 13.20 -8.67 -3.64
C ASN A 39 12.65 -9.77 -2.70
N LYS A 40 11.53 -9.47 -2.04
CA LYS A 40 10.77 -10.42 -1.20
C LYS A 40 9.62 -11.09 -1.96
N ASN A 41 9.57 -10.94 -3.28
CA ASN A 41 8.53 -11.57 -4.10
C ASN A 41 8.91 -13.02 -4.39
N PHE A 42 8.81 -13.86 -3.35
CA PHE A 42 8.88 -15.31 -3.52
C PHE A 42 7.45 -15.88 -3.62
N PRO A 43 7.23 -16.89 -4.48
CA PRO A 43 5.95 -17.55 -4.51
C PRO A 43 5.72 -18.28 -3.18
N SER A 44 4.53 -18.13 -2.59
CA SER A 44 4.11 -18.90 -1.42
C SER A 44 4.02 -20.39 -1.76
N ARG A 45 3.60 -20.68 -3.00
CA ARG A 45 3.46 -22.05 -3.49
C ARG A 45 3.81 -22.17 -4.96
N VAL A 46 4.49 -23.27 -5.29
CA VAL A 46 4.81 -23.65 -6.67
C VAL A 46 4.14 -24.99 -6.97
N ILE A 47 3.32 -25.02 -8.02
CA ILE A 47 2.58 -26.21 -8.48
C ILE A 47 3.05 -26.59 -9.87
N TYR A 48 3.54 -27.82 -10.04
CA TYR A 48 3.99 -28.34 -11.33
C TYR A 48 2.87 -29.06 -12.08
N ASN A 49 2.86 -28.95 -13.41
CA ASN A 49 1.93 -29.61 -14.32
C ASN A 49 0.46 -29.43 -13.94
N SER A 50 0.06 -28.19 -13.62
CA SER A 50 -1.29 -27.86 -13.21
C SER A 50 -2.27 -27.95 -14.39
N ASN A 51 -3.48 -28.45 -14.12
CA ASN A 51 -4.58 -28.50 -15.07
C ASN A 51 -5.83 -27.93 -14.38
N ILE A 52 -6.12 -26.67 -14.65
CA ILE A 52 -7.15 -25.90 -13.96
C ILE A 52 -8.41 -25.89 -14.81
N LEU A 53 -9.52 -26.24 -14.17
CA LEU A 53 -10.84 -26.33 -14.78
C LEU A 53 -11.86 -25.61 -13.90
N GLN A 54 -12.27 -24.41 -14.34
CA GLN A 54 -13.35 -23.67 -13.70
C GLN A 54 -14.66 -23.97 -14.42
N LYS A 55 -15.66 -24.42 -13.65
CA LYS A 55 -17.02 -24.65 -14.12
C LYS A 55 -17.98 -23.75 -13.36
N ASP A 56 -18.99 -23.26 -14.06
CA ASP A 56 -20.07 -22.46 -13.51
C ASP A 56 -21.38 -22.99 -14.08
N SER A 57 -22.31 -23.37 -13.21
CA SER A 57 -23.66 -23.81 -13.58
C SER A 57 -23.70 -24.92 -14.64
N GLY A 58 -22.75 -25.87 -14.56
CA GLY A 58 -22.63 -27.00 -15.51
C GLY A 58 -21.86 -26.68 -16.79
N PHE A 59 -21.53 -25.41 -17.05
CA PHE A 59 -20.71 -24.99 -18.19
C PHE A 59 -19.24 -24.84 -17.80
N VAL A 60 -18.34 -25.19 -18.72
CA VAL A 60 -16.91 -24.93 -18.55
C VAL A 60 -16.63 -23.47 -18.88
N LYS A 61 -16.24 -22.69 -17.88
CA LYS A 61 -15.94 -21.26 -18.03
C LYS A 61 -14.47 -21.03 -18.38
N ILE A 62 -13.55 -21.77 -17.75
CA ILE A 62 -12.11 -21.67 -17.99
C ILE A 62 -11.49 -23.06 -17.94
N ARG A 63 -10.60 -23.36 -18.89
CA ARG A 63 -9.72 -24.52 -18.86
C ARG A 63 -8.33 -24.09 -19.28
N PHE A 64 -7.34 -24.26 -18.41
CA PHE A 64 -5.96 -24.00 -18.78
C PHE A 64 -5.02 -25.03 -18.15
N LYS A 65 -3.89 -25.25 -18.81
CA LYS A 65 -2.81 -26.11 -18.33
C LYS A 65 -1.56 -25.29 -18.23
N ALA A 66 -0.84 -25.39 -17.13
CA ALA A 66 0.44 -24.74 -16.96
C ALA A 66 1.49 -25.76 -16.49
N PRO A 67 2.70 -25.78 -17.09
CA PRO A 67 3.78 -26.64 -16.61
C PRO A 67 4.25 -26.22 -15.21
N ILE A 68 4.14 -24.92 -14.88
CA ILE A 68 4.44 -24.34 -13.58
C ILE A 68 3.39 -23.28 -13.28
N LEU A 69 2.87 -23.28 -12.05
CA LEU A 69 1.96 -22.27 -11.52
C LEU A 69 2.48 -21.79 -10.17
N GLU A 70 2.70 -20.48 -10.08
CA GLU A 70 3.24 -19.81 -8.91
C GLU A 70 2.13 -18.98 -8.25
N GLU A 71 1.81 -19.32 -7.01
CA GLU A 71 0.82 -18.61 -6.19
C GLU A 71 1.57 -17.63 -5.30
N TYR A 72 1.15 -16.37 -5.33
CA TYR A 72 1.67 -15.29 -4.49
C TYR A 72 0.59 -14.88 -3.50
N GLU A 73 0.91 -14.97 -2.21
CA GLU A 73 0.05 -14.40 -1.17
C GLU A 73 0.54 -12.98 -0.84
N PHE A 74 -0.39 -12.08 -0.56
CA PHE A 74 -0.03 -10.76 -0.07
C PHE A 74 0.55 -10.90 1.34
N ILE A 75 1.82 -10.54 1.48
CA ILE A 75 2.53 -10.52 2.78
C ILE A 75 1.93 -9.43 3.70
N ASP A 76 1.22 -8.46 3.12
CA ASP A 76 0.76 -7.23 3.77
C ASP A 76 -0.67 -7.28 4.33
N THR A 77 -1.27 -8.46 4.57
CA THR A 77 -2.52 -8.53 5.35
C THR A 77 -2.27 -9.22 6.68
N PRO A 78 -1.98 -8.46 7.76
CA PRO A 78 -1.65 -9.01 9.06
C PRO A 78 -2.87 -9.41 9.91
N TYR A 79 -4.11 -9.14 9.46
CA TYR A 79 -5.05 -8.28 10.20
C TYR A 79 -4.68 -6.81 10.08
#